data_AF-A0A1S3J0F4-F1
#
_entry.id   AF-A0A1S3J0F4-F1
#
_cell.length_a   1.000
_cell.length_b   1.000
_cell.length_c   1.000
_cell.angle_alpha   90.00
_cell.angle_beta   90.00
_cell.angle_gamma   90.00
#
_symmetry.space_group_name_H-M   'P 1'
#
loop_
_entity.id
_entity.type
_entity.pdbx_description
1 polymer ?
#
loop_
_entity_poly.entity_id
_entity_poly.type
_entity_poly.pdbx_seq_one_letter_code
_entity_poly.pdbx_strand_id
1 'polypeptide(L)'
;MTVGSKITGDQLATMLKDYVKAVNDPDTIPAVKSAWDASVELRCKKILEDMVVKYNTDMTAAIEEACLRGSEMDPMEERSDPENATGTSLMSIHDTVMNNVRNELNKQIRFLGWDKDNQDHSTLLFDLNERMVKRDSQGQENSNIVGGELFRYIQKNRDRSRRYCDKVFKRLLDELKKRLYPIPDGYTKEKLDADMAQLKESYSQQAIGPMKLDVLRERLDSSDMPGFFQMCVQIEELQRDVAKAKKKQEMSDLKLEKQSKELQYLCDESARKETKYKKDLEKVSQNHETALRKQKEEHDNERRRLNGRIQDLEETNHINAAERAKQIEELQRDVAKAKKKQEMSDLKLEKQSKELQYLCDESARKETKYKKDLEKVSQNHETALRKQKEEHDNERRRLNGKIQDLEKKNHTIAAEWAKAEKEGAGAAVSAYLQGLAFRGSQIEIQRLSQENKQLRTKLGITQRDLNTQEEELRGARAEANRNAQYAQDLKRRGVVGRLFNWEPN
;
A
#
# COMPACT_ATOMS: atom_id res chain seq x y z
N MET A 1 -54.88 -29.15 -66.84
CA MET A 1 -53.91 -30.22 -67.19
C MET A 1 -52.98 -29.65 -68.23
N THR A 2 -51.69 -29.54 -67.92
CA THR A 2 -50.68 -29.22 -68.93
C THR A 2 -50.55 -30.42 -69.87
N VAL A 3 -50.58 -30.17 -71.17
CA VAL A 3 -50.48 -31.22 -72.19
C VAL A 3 -49.07 -31.81 -72.12
N GLY A 4 -48.93 -33.06 -71.65
CA GLY A 4 -47.65 -33.79 -71.65
C GLY A 4 -47.15 -34.34 -70.30
N SER A 5 -47.83 -34.07 -69.18
CA SER A 5 -47.43 -34.59 -67.86
C SER A 5 -47.67 -36.10 -67.75
N LYS A 6 -46.61 -36.89 -67.50
CA LYS A 6 -46.72 -38.34 -67.27
C LYS A 6 -47.23 -38.60 -65.86
N ILE A 7 -48.33 -39.35 -65.73
CA ILE A 7 -48.88 -39.75 -64.42
C ILE A 7 -48.05 -40.91 -63.85
N THR A 8 -47.50 -40.73 -62.66
CA THR A 8 -46.79 -41.79 -61.92
C THR A 8 -47.79 -42.75 -61.24
N GLY A 9 -47.35 -43.98 -60.93
CA GLY A 9 -48.20 -44.96 -60.23
C GLY A 9 -48.79 -44.45 -58.91
N ASP A 10 -47.98 -43.74 -58.12
CA ASP A 10 -48.40 -43.12 -56.85
C ASP A 10 -49.49 -42.05 -57.06
N GLN A 11 -49.36 -41.23 -58.11
CA GLN A 11 -50.36 -40.21 -58.45
C GLN A 11 -51.66 -40.85 -58.89
N LEU A 12 -51.60 -41.87 -59.74
CA LEU A 12 -52.79 -42.61 -60.17
C LEU A 12 -53.51 -43.27 -58.98
N ALA A 13 -52.77 -43.89 -58.06
CA ALA A 13 -53.33 -44.50 -56.86
C ALA A 13 -54.03 -43.47 -55.97
N THR A 14 -53.43 -42.29 -55.81
CA THR A 14 -54.01 -41.19 -55.01
C THR A 14 -55.28 -40.65 -55.66
N MET A 15 -55.23 -40.37 -56.96
CA MET A 15 -56.41 -39.94 -57.71
C MET A 15 -57.54 -40.96 -57.60
N LEU A 16 -57.24 -42.25 -57.82
CA LEU A 16 -58.23 -43.33 -57.73
C LEU A 16 -58.87 -43.40 -56.34
N LYS A 17 -58.07 -43.26 -55.27
CA LYS A 17 -58.58 -43.24 -53.89
C LYS A 17 -59.56 -42.08 -53.67
N ASP A 18 -59.25 -40.89 -54.17
CA ASP A 18 -60.13 -39.73 -54.04
C ASP A 18 -61.41 -39.86 -54.87
N TYR A 19 -61.31 -40.44 -56.07
CA TYR A 19 -62.49 -40.79 -56.86
C TYR A 19 -63.40 -41.78 -56.15
N VAL A 20 -62.84 -42.87 -55.62
CA VAL A 20 -63.62 -43.88 -54.88
C VAL A 20 -64.28 -43.26 -53.65
N LYS A 21 -63.58 -42.35 -52.95
CA LYS A 21 -64.15 -41.64 -51.80
C LYS A 21 -65.32 -40.75 -52.21
N ALA A 22 -65.17 -39.97 -53.28
CA ALA A 22 -66.23 -39.08 -53.77
C ALA A 22 -67.46 -39.85 -54.29
N VAL A 23 -67.28 -41.01 -54.93
CA VAL A 23 -68.41 -41.85 -55.39
C VAL A 23 -69.20 -42.45 -54.22
N ASN A 24 -68.55 -42.70 -53.09
CA ASN A 24 -69.18 -43.27 -51.89
C ASN A 24 -69.82 -42.21 -50.98
N ASP A 25 -69.72 -40.93 -51.31
CA ASP A 25 -70.33 -39.82 -50.57
C ASP A 25 -71.52 -39.27 -51.39
N PRO A 26 -72.78 -39.46 -50.95
CA PRO A 26 -73.97 -39.07 -51.71
C PRO A 26 -74.06 -37.55 -51.93
N ASP A 27 -73.35 -36.75 -51.15
CA ASP A 27 -73.35 -35.28 -51.25
C ASP A 27 -72.20 -34.73 -52.13
N THR A 28 -71.34 -35.60 -52.67
CA THR A 28 -70.14 -35.19 -53.42
C THR A 28 -70.13 -35.73 -54.85
N ILE A 29 -69.78 -34.87 -55.82
CA ILE A 29 -69.54 -35.28 -57.21
C ILE A 29 -68.03 -35.45 -57.44
N PRO A 30 -67.54 -36.61 -57.94
CA PRO A 30 -66.13 -36.80 -58.21
C PRO A 30 -65.61 -35.81 -59.27
N ALA A 31 -64.73 -34.90 -58.85
CA ALA A 31 -64.14 -33.89 -59.73
C ALA A 31 -62.68 -34.24 -60.04
N VAL A 32 -62.37 -34.42 -61.34
CA VAL A 32 -61.01 -34.72 -61.83
C VAL A 32 -59.98 -33.72 -61.35
N LYS A 33 -60.36 -32.43 -61.32
CA LYS A 33 -59.51 -31.34 -60.86
C LYS A 33 -59.16 -31.50 -59.37
N SER A 34 -60.13 -31.82 -58.52
CA SER A 34 -59.89 -31.99 -57.08
C SER A 34 -58.99 -33.19 -56.79
N ALA A 35 -59.20 -34.34 -57.44
CA ALA A 35 -58.35 -35.52 -57.29
C ALA A 35 -56.92 -35.28 -57.82
N TRP A 36 -56.79 -34.53 -58.92
CA TRP A 36 -55.48 -34.12 -59.44
C TRP A 36 -54.76 -33.18 -58.48
N ASP A 37 -55.42 -32.12 -58.00
CA ASP A 37 -54.84 -31.14 -57.08
C ASP A 37 -54.38 -31.82 -55.78
N ALA A 38 -55.18 -32.74 -55.22
CA ALA A 38 -54.82 -33.54 -54.05
C ALA A 38 -53.61 -34.46 -54.31
N SER A 39 -53.54 -35.09 -55.48
CA SER A 39 -52.39 -35.93 -55.86
C SER A 39 -51.10 -35.13 -56.04
N VAL A 40 -51.21 -33.91 -56.58
CA VAL A 40 -50.10 -32.97 -56.73
C VAL A 40 -49.64 -32.47 -55.36
N GLU A 41 -50.55 -32.07 -54.49
CA GLU A 41 -50.24 -31.63 -53.12
C GLU A 41 -49.50 -32.73 -52.33
N LEU A 42 -50.00 -33.98 -52.39
CA LEU A 42 -49.35 -35.12 -51.75
C LEU A 42 -47.93 -35.35 -52.29
N ARG A 43 -47.77 -35.27 -53.62
CA ARG A 43 -46.46 -35.42 -54.26
C ARG A 43 -45.51 -34.29 -53.85
N CYS A 44 -46.00 -33.07 -53.75
CA CYS A 44 -45.22 -31.92 -53.30
C CYS A 44 -44.74 -32.10 -51.85
N LYS A 45 -45.61 -32.56 -50.96
CA LYS A 45 -45.23 -32.90 -49.57
C LYS A 45 -44.12 -33.95 -49.53
N LYS A 46 -44.25 -35.02 -50.32
CA LYS A 46 -43.23 -36.08 -50.43
C LYS A 46 -41.90 -35.54 -50.97
N ILE A 47 -41.93 -34.71 -52.02
CA ILE A 47 -40.72 -34.07 -52.55
C ILE A 47 -40.06 -33.19 -51.49
N LEU A 48 -40.82 -32.40 -50.74
CA LEU A 48 -40.28 -31.57 -49.66
C LEU A 48 -39.62 -32.41 -48.57
N GLU A 49 -40.23 -33.53 -48.17
CA GLU A 49 -39.67 -34.48 -47.21
C GLU A 49 -38.36 -35.10 -47.74
N ASP A 50 -38.34 -35.55 -48.99
CA ASP A 50 -37.14 -36.09 -49.65
C ASP A 50 -36.00 -35.04 -49.69
N MET A 51 -36.34 -33.77 -49.96
CA MET A 51 -35.35 -32.68 -49.98
C MET A 51 -34.79 -32.38 -48.58
N VAL A 52 -35.61 -32.46 -47.54
CA VAL A 52 -35.17 -32.34 -46.13
C VAL A 52 -34.22 -33.48 -45.76
N VAL A 53 -34.56 -34.72 -46.14
CA VAL A 53 -33.69 -35.89 -45.91
C VAL A 53 -32.36 -35.72 -46.66
N LYS A 54 -32.41 -35.31 -47.92
CA LYS A 54 -31.21 -35.04 -48.72
C LYS A 54 -30.34 -33.96 -48.09
N TYR A 55 -30.91 -32.83 -47.70
CA TYR A 55 -30.20 -31.76 -47.00
C TYR A 55 -29.47 -32.30 -45.77
N ASN A 56 -30.16 -33.09 -44.94
CA ASN A 56 -29.58 -33.63 -43.72
C ASN A 56 -28.43 -34.60 -43.97
N THR A 57 -28.57 -35.47 -44.97
CA THR A 57 -27.51 -36.39 -45.38
C THR A 57 -26.29 -35.64 -45.92
N ASP A 58 -26.51 -34.71 -46.85
CA ASP A 58 -25.44 -33.94 -47.49
C ASP A 58 -24.73 -33.02 -46.48
N MET A 59 -25.47 -32.36 -45.58
CA MET A 59 -24.90 -31.56 -44.48
C MET A 59 -24.03 -32.40 -43.55
N THR A 60 -24.52 -33.58 -43.14
CA THR A 60 -23.79 -34.47 -42.23
C THR A 60 -22.49 -34.93 -42.87
N ALA A 61 -22.55 -35.41 -44.12
CA ALA A 61 -21.37 -35.86 -44.86
C ALA A 61 -20.34 -34.72 -45.06
N ALA A 62 -20.78 -33.53 -45.44
CA ALA A 62 -19.90 -32.39 -45.66
C ALA A 62 -19.26 -31.88 -44.36
N ILE A 63 -20.01 -31.87 -43.25
CA ILE A 63 -19.47 -31.53 -41.92
C ILE A 63 -18.46 -32.60 -41.48
N GLU A 64 -18.76 -33.88 -41.67
CA GLU A 64 -17.83 -34.96 -41.34
C GLU A 64 -16.53 -34.85 -42.13
N GLU A 65 -16.61 -34.60 -43.43
CA GLU A 65 -15.44 -34.40 -44.29
C GLU A 65 -14.60 -33.19 -43.84
N ALA A 66 -15.24 -32.08 -43.45
CA ALA A 66 -14.54 -30.86 -43.02
C ALA A 66 -13.95 -30.94 -41.60
N CYS A 67 -14.61 -31.67 -40.69
CA CYS A 67 -14.30 -31.67 -39.25
C CYS A 67 -13.46 -32.86 -38.78
N LEU A 68 -13.46 -33.97 -39.51
CA LEU A 68 -12.87 -35.21 -39.00
C LEU A 68 -11.34 -35.17 -39.11
N ARG A 69 -10.67 -34.96 -37.97
CA ARG A 69 -9.21 -35.08 -37.84
C ARG A 69 -8.87 -36.25 -36.91
N GLY A 70 -8.56 -37.39 -37.51
CA GLY A 70 -8.34 -38.63 -36.75
C GLY A 70 -9.67 -39.20 -36.24
N SER A 71 -9.81 -39.35 -34.92
CA SER A 71 -11.01 -39.93 -34.28
C SER A 71 -11.95 -38.91 -33.64
N GLU A 72 -11.61 -37.62 -33.66
CA GLU A 72 -12.42 -36.56 -33.03
C GLU A 72 -12.91 -35.57 -34.10
N MET A 73 -14.15 -35.10 -33.97
CA MET A 73 -14.68 -34.01 -34.81
C MET A 73 -14.31 -32.67 -34.20
N ASP A 74 -13.46 -31.92 -34.89
CA ASP A 74 -13.15 -30.54 -34.53
C ASP A 74 -14.37 -29.63 -34.79
N PRO A 75 -14.58 -28.59 -33.97
CA PRO A 75 -15.59 -27.58 -34.25
C PRO A 75 -15.23 -26.76 -35.48
N MET A 76 -16.23 -26.10 -36.08
CA MET A 76 -16.05 -25.16 -37.18
C MET A 76 -16.40 -23.74 -36.76
N GLU A 77 -15.85 -22.77 -37.48
CA GLU A 77 -16.39 -21.41 -37.44
C GLU A 77 -17.79 -21.37 -38.07
N GLU A 78 -18.70 -20.61 -37.46
CA GLU A 78 -20.05 -20.46 -37.98
C GLU A 78 -20.04 -19.69 -39.31
N ARG A 79 -19.28 -18.60 -39.38
CA ARG A 79 -19.11 -17.76 -40.57
C ARG A 79 -17.64 -17.64 -40.91
N SER A 80 -17.34 -17.46 -42.18
CA SER A 80 -15.97 -17.19 -42.63
C SER A 80 -15.59 -15.77 -42.22
N ASP A 81 -14.48 -15.63 -41.49
CA ASP A 81 -13.92 -14.31 -41.22
C ASP A 81 -13.46 -13.68 -42.54
N PRO A 82 -13.84 -12.42 -42.84
CA PRO A 82 -13.45 -11.76 -44.08
C PRO A 82 -11.92 -11.62 -44.19
N GLU A 83 -11.21 -11.59 -43.06
CA GLU A 83 -9.75 -11.50 -43.00
C GLU A 83 -9.05 -12.88 -43.09
N ASN A 84 -9.77 -13.98 -42.86
CA ASN A 84 -9.24 -15.35 -42.85
C ASN A 84 -10.11 -16.29 -43.71
N ALA A 85 -10.32 -15.91 -44.97
CA ALA A 85 -11.20 -16.60 -45.93
C ALA A 85 -10.76 -18.02 -46.34
N THR A 86 -9.71 -18.58 -45.74
CA THR A 86 -9.14 -19.88 -46.10
C THR A 86 -9.86 -21.07 -45.44
N GLY A 87 -10.71 -20.84 -44.44
CA GLY A 87 -11.44 -21.90 -43.74
C GLY A 87 -12.86 -22.14 -44.28
N THR A 88 -13.21 -23.41 -44.49
CA THR A 88 -14.61 -23.84 -44.70
C THR A 88 -15.40 -23.56 -43.42
N SER A 89 -16.43 -22.72 -43.50
CA SER A 89 -17.35 -22.42 -42.39
C SER A 89 -18.64 -23.22 -42.48
N LEU A 90 -19.35 -23.35 -41.36
CA LEU A 90 -20.64 -24.04 -41.32
C LEU A 90 -21.65 -23.40 -42.30
N MET A 91 -21.65 -22.06 -42.43
CA MET A 91 -22.50 -21.37 -43.39
C MET A 91 -22.11 -21.62 -44.84
N SER A 92 -20.82 -21.70 -45.17
CA SER A 92 -20.38 -22.04 -46.53
C SER A 92 -20.79 -23.46 -46.95
N ILE A 93 -20.80 -24.41 -46.00
CA ILE A 93 -21.33 -25.76 -46.23
C ILE A 93 -22.85 -25.68 -46.44
N HIS A 94 -23.57 -24.98 -45.56
CA HIS A 94 -25.01 -24.80 -45.67
C HIS A 94 -25.42 -24.23 -47.02
N ASP A 95 -24.79 -23.15 -47.48
CA ASP A 95 -25.12 -22.50 -48.74
C ASP A 95 -24.88 -23.43 -49.93
N THR A 96 -23.77 -24.19 -49.89
CA THR A 96 -23.42 -25.18 -50.91
C THR A 96 -24.46 -26.31 -50.97
N VAL A 97 -24.78 -26.90 -49.82
CA VAL A 97 -25.77 -27.98 -49.71
C VAL A 97 -27.17 -27.48 -50.09
N MET A 98 -27.57 -26.28 -49.64
CA MET A 98 -28.85 -25.68 -50.01
C MET A 98 -28.96 -25.43 -51.51
N ASN A 99 -27.90 -24.96 -52.17
CA ASN A 99 -27.90 -24.79 -53.61
C ASN A 99 -28.08 -26.13 -54.35
N ASN A 100 -27.42 -27.20 -53.86
CA ASN A 100 -27.60 -28.55 -54.41
C ASN A 100 -29.04 -29.06 -54.22
N VAL A 101 -29.60 -28.88 -53.04
CA VAL A 101 -30.98 -29.27 -52.72
C VAL A 101 -31.98 -28.47 -53.56
N ARG A 102 -31.80 -27.15 -53.73
CA ARG A 102 -32.64 -26.31 -54.60
C ARG A 102 -32.56 -26.75 -56.05
N ASN A 103 -31.36 -27.07 -56.54
CA ASN A 103 -31.19 -27.58 -57.90
C ASN A 103 -31.92 -28.90 -58.11
N GLU A 104 -31.91 -29.80 -57.12
CA GLU A 104 -32.61 -31.07 -57.20
C GLU A 104 -34.14 -30.90 -57.08
N LEU A 105 -34.61 -30.03 -56.19
CA LEU A 105 -36.01 -29.66 -56.10
C LEU A 105 -36.53 -29.12 -57.44
N ASN A 106 -35.78 -28.22 -58.08
CA ASN A 106 -36.13 -27.66 -59.38
C ASN A 106 -36.23 -28.74 -60.47
N LYS A 107 -35.38 -29.77 -60.43
CA LYS A 107 -35.51 -30.91 -61.36
C LYS A 107 -36.80 -31.69 -61.09
N GLN A 108 -37.09 -32.02 -59.82
CA GLN A 108 -38.30 -32.75 -59.44
C GLN A 108 -39.58 -31.98 -59.80
N ILE A 109 -39.59 -30.66 -59.62
CA ILE A 109 -40.70 -29.80 -60.00
C ILE A 109 -40.92 -29.79 -61.53
N ARG A 110 -39.85 -29.70 -62.33
CA ARG A 110 -39.96 -29.79 -63.80
C ARG A 110 -40.59 -31.10 -64.25
N PHE A 111 -40.33 -32.22 -63.56
CA PHE A 111 -40.97 -33.50 -63.85
C PHE A 111 -42.49 -33.49 -63.60
N LEU A 112 -43.00 -32.58 -62.75
CA LEU A 112 -44.44 -32.40 -62.52
C LEU A 112 -45.13 -31.57 -63.61
N GLY A 113 -44.38 -31.07 -64.59
CA GLY A 113 -44.92 -30.25 -65.68
C GLY A 113 -45.31 -28.84 -65.24
N TRP A 114 -44.69 -28.33 -64.18
CA TRP A 114 -44.78 -26.92 -63.80
C TRP A 114 -43.78 -26.10 -64.61
N ASP A 115 -44.30 -25.16 -65.41
CA ASP A 115 -43.50 -24.15 -66.09
C ASP A 115 -42.98 -23.08 -65.13
N LYS A 116 -41.93 -22.37 -65.54
CA LYS A 116 -41.26 -21.33 -64.73
C LYS A 116 -42.20 -20.19 -64.28
N ASP A 117 -43.34 -20.02 -64.95
CA ASP A 117 -44.30 -18.93 -64.68
C ASP A 117 -45.37 -19.32 -63.64
N ASN A 118 -45.33 -20.54 -63.08
CA ASN A 118 -46.32 -21.00 -62.10
C ASN A 118 -45.99 -20.50 -60.68
N GLN A 119 -46.92 -19.76 -60.06
CA GLN A 119 -46.80 -19.24 -58.68
C GLN A 119 -46.52 -20.34 -57.63
N ASP A 120 -47.02 -21.57 -57.83
CA ASP A 120 -46.86 -22.70 -56.91
C ASP A 120 -45.40 -23.13 -56.70
N HIS A 121 -44.52 -22.86 -57.68
CA HIS A 121 -43.08 -23.12 -57.54
C HIS A 121 -42.44 -22.22 -56.47
N SER A 122 -42.93 -20.99 -56.31
CA SER A 122 -42.43 -20.05 -55.31
C SER A 122 -42.80 -20.50 -53.89
N THR A 123 -43.98 -21.07 -53.71
CA THR A 123 -44.47 -21.58 -52.42
C THR A 123 -43.66 -22.78 -51.93
N LEU A 124 -43.36 -23.77 -52.78
CA LEU A 124 -42.53 -24.91 -52.34
C LEU A 124 -41.11 -24.51 -51.94
N LEU A 125 -40.50 -23.57 -52.68
CA LEU A 125 -39.18 -23.05 -52.32
C LEU A 125 -39.24 -22.28 -50.99
N PHE A 126 -40.31 -21.53 -50.78
CA PHE A 126 -40.55 -20.82 -49.52
C PHE A 126 -40.70 -21.82 -48.36
N ASP A 127 -41.56 -22.82 -48.49
CA ASP A 127 -41.80 -23.87 -47.48
C ASP A 127 -40.51 -24.65 -47.17
N LEU A 128 -39.73 -24.99 -48.19
CA LEU A 128 -38.44 -25.63 -48.00
C LEU A 128 -37.49 -24.72 -47.21
N ASN A 129 -37.36 -23.45 -47.61
CA ASN A 129 -36.48 -22.50 -46.92
C ASN A 129 -36.91 -22.31 -45.46
N GLU A 130 -38.22 -22.22 -45.18
CA GLU A 130 -38.74 -22.07 -43.81
C GLU A 130 -38.47 -23.32 -42.96
N ARG A 131 -38.56 -24.53 -43.55
CA ARG A 131 -38.18 -25.78 -42.87
C ARG A 131 -36.68 -25.85 -42.58
N MET A 132 -35.84 -25.35 -43.50
CA MET A 132 -34.39 -25.37 -43.34
C MET A 132 -33.90 -24.33 -42.33
N VAL A 133 -34.45 -23.13 -42.37
CA VAL A 133 -34.00 -21.97 -41.58
C VAL A 133 -35.22 -21.14 -41.12
N LYS A 134 -35.44 -21.08 -39.81
CA LYS A 134 -36.38 -20.13 -39.19
C LYS A 134 -35.59 -19.00 -38.53
N ARG A 135 -35.98 -17.75 -38.81
CA ARG A 135 -35.33 -16.54 -38.28
C ARG A 135 -36.29 -15.72 -37.42
N ASP A 136 -35.75 -15.02 -36.42
CA ASP A 136 -36.49 -14.28 -35.37
C ASP A 136 -37.29 -13.07 -35.90
N SER A 137 -36.92 -12.50 -37.04
CA SER A 137 -37.48 -11.27 -37.60
C SER A 137 -37.66 -11.36 -39.11
N GLN A 138 -38.57 -10.55 -39.67
CA GLN A 138 -39.07 -10.52 -41.06
C GLN A 138 -37.97 -10.61 -42.16
N GLY A 139 -37.40 -11.78 -42.39
CA GLY A 139 -36.65 -12.14 -43.60
C GLY A 139 -35.29 -11.48 -43.82
N GLN A 140 -34.76 -10.67 -42.90
CA GLN A 140 -33.42 -10.10 -43.08
C GLN A 140 -32.33 -11.18 -42.97
N GLU A 141 -31.41 -11.23 -43.93
CA GLU A 141 -30.34 -12.25 -44.03
C GLU A 141 -29.39 -12.28 -42.82
N ASN A 142 -29.34 -11.19 -42.04
CA ASN A 142 -28.52 -11.07 -40.83
C ASN A 142 -29.26 -11.38 -39.52
N SER A 143 -30.52 -11.77 -39.58
CA SER A 143 -31.28 -12.10 -38.37
C SER A 143 -30.86 -13.46 -37.78
N ASN A 144 -30.98 -13.56 -36.46
CA ASN A 144 -30.61 -14.78 -35.72
C ASN A 144 -31.46 -15.97 -36.18
N ILE A 145 -30.80 -17.11 -36.38
CA ILE A 145 -31.46 -18.38 -36.70
C ILE A 145 -32.00 -18.95 -35.39
N VAL A 146 -33.33 -19.06 -35.29
CA VAL A 146 -34.05 -19.52 -34.09
C VAL A 146 -34.63 -20.92 -34.23
N GLY A 147 -34.60 -21.50 -35.45
CA GLY A 147 -35.12 -22.84 -35.69
C GLY A 147 -34.85 -23.37 -37.10
N GLY A 148 -35.47 -24.50 -37.41
CA GLY A 148 -35.25 -25.26 -38.65
C GLY A 148 -34.12 -26.29 -38.53
N GLU A 149 -33.89 -27.05 -39.60
CA GLU A 149 -32.85 -28.10 -39.62
C GLU A 149 -31.44 -27.54 -39.42
N LEU A 150 -31.14 -26.35 -39.95
CA LEU A 150 -29.84 -25.70 -39.78
C LEU A 150 -29.54 -25.38 -38.31
N PHE A 151 -30.55 -24.95 -37.55
CA PHE A 151 -30.39 -24.60 -36.13
C PHE A 151 -29.83 -25.77 -35.31
N ARG A 152 -30.26 -27.00 -35.62
CA ARG A 152 -29.72 -28.20 -34.97
C ARG A 152 -28.23 -28.38 -35.21
N TYR A 153 -27.74 -28.11 -36.43
CA TYR A 153 -26.31 -28.18 -36.73
C TYR A 153 -25.52 -27.07 -36.04
N ILE A 154 -26.08 -25.85 -35.99
CA ILE A 154 -25.48 -24.72 -35.25
C ILE A 154 -25.33 -25.09 -33.76
N GLN A 155 -26.38 -25.60 -33.12
CA GLN A 155 -26.32 -26.02 -31.71
C GLN A 155 -25.28 -27.11 -31.48
N LYS A 156 -25.28 -28.17 -32.31
CA LYS A 156 -24.27 -29.23 -32.22
C LYS A 156 -22.84 -28.70 -32.40
N ASN A 157 -22.63 -27.76 -33.33
CA ASN A 157 -21.33 -27.13 -33.55
C ASN A 157 -20.91 -26.27 -32.36
N ARG A 158 -21.83 -25.49 -31.76
CA ARG A 158 -21.58 -24.73 -30.53
C ARG A 158 -21.20 -25.64 -29.36
N ASP A 159 -21.91 -26.74 -29.17
CA ASP A 159 -21.60 -27.70 -28.11
C ASP A 159 -20.20 -28.32 -28.30
N ARG A 160 -19.84 -28.67 -29.54
CA ARG A 160 -18.49 -29.15 -29.88
C ARG A 160 -17.44 -28.07 -29.63
N SER A 161 -17.70 -26.83 -30.09
CA SER A 161 -16.80 -25.68 -29.90
C SER A 161 -16.56 -25.41 -28.42
N ARG A 162 -17.62 -25.41 -27.59
CA ARG A 162 -17.50 -25.26 -26.15
C ARG A 162 -16.60 -26.31 -25.53
N ARG A 163 -16.85 -27.61 -25.82
CA ARG A 163 -16.04 -28.71 -25.29
C ARG A 163 -14.58 -28.65 -25.75
N TYR A 164 -14.35 -28.32 -27.02
CA TYR A 164 -13.00 -28.17 -27.57
C TYR A 164 -12.26 -27.01 -26.92
N CYS A 165 -12.89 -25.84 -26.86
CA CYS A 165 -12.34 -24.64 -26.23
C CYS A 165 -12.03 -24.89 -24.74
N ASP A 166 -12.90 -25.58 -24.01
CA ASP A 166 -12.66 -25.99 -22.63
C ASP A 166 -11.41 -26.87 -22.51
N LYS A 167 -11.23 -27.84 -23.41
CA LYS A 167 -10.03 -28.70 -23.44
C LYS A 167 -8.76 -27.88 -23.71
N VAL A 168 -8.80 -26.98 -24.70
CA VAL A 168 -7.67 -26.10 -25.05
C VAL A 168 -7.29 -25.21 -23.87
N PHE A 169 -8.28 -24.52 -23.27
CA PHE A 169 -8.05 -23.66 -22.10
C PHE A 169 -7.44 -24.46 -20.95
N LYS A 170 -8.02 -25.61 -20.62
CA LYS A 170 -7.52 -26.47 -19.54
C LYS A 170 -6.09 -26.92 -19.78
N ARG A 171 -5.75 -27.35 -20.99
CA ARG A 171 -4.37 -27.74 -21.35
C ARG A 171 -3.39 -26.58 -21.15
N LEU A 172 -3.70 -25.40 -21.70
CA LEU A 172 -2.83 -24.21 -21.59
C LEU A 172 -2.67 -23.76 -20.14
N LEU A 173 -3.76 -23.78 -19.38
CA LEU A 173 -3.73 -23.44 -17.95
C LEU A 173 -2.93 -24.46 -17.14
N ASP A 174 -3.07 -25.75 -17.42
CA ASP A 174 -2.31 -26.81 -16.74
C ASP A 174 -0.81 -26.73 -17.07
N GLU A 175 -0.44 -26.37 -18.31
CA GLU A 175 0.94 -26.07 -18.68
C GLU A 175 1.49 -24.86 -17.92
N LEU A 176 0.72 -23.79 -17.82
CA LEU A 176 1.09 -22.61 -17.04
C LEU A 176 1.27 -22.97 -15.56
N LYS A 177 0.32 -23.70 -14.96
CA LYS A 177 0.41 -24.19 -13.57
C LYS A 177 1.66 -25.03 -13.34
N LYS A 178 2.01 -25.93 -14.27
CA LYS A 178 3.24 -26.76 -14.16
C LYS A 178 4.51 -25.91 -14.18
N ARG A 179 4.58 -24.87 -15.02
CA ARG A 179 5.72 -23.94 -15.07
C ARG A 179 5.86 -23.12 -13.79
N LEU A 180 4.73 -22.89 -13.13
CA LEU A 180 4.59 -22.02 -11.98
C LEU A 180 4.64 -22.73 -10.63
N TYR A 181 4.64 -24.06 -10.57
CA TYR A 181 4.66 -24.82 -9.33
C TYR A 181 5.98 -25.61 -9.15
N PRO A 182 6.79 -25.30 -8.12
CA PRO A 182 6.63 -24.20 -7.16
C PRO A 182 6.90 -22.82 -7.80
N ILE A 183 6.41 -21.74 -7.16
CA ILE A 183 6.60 -20.37 -7.65
C ILE A 183 8.10 -20.09 -7.80
N PRO A 184 8.59 -19.69 -8.98
CA PRO A 184 10.00 -19.35 -9.16
C PRO A 184 10.42 -18.15 -8.30
N ASP A 185 11.67 -18.15 -7.81
CA ASP A 185 12.20 -17.03 -7.04
C ASP A 185 12.23 -15.74 -7.88
N GLY A 186 11.77 -14.62 -7.28
CA GLY A 186 11.71 -13.32 -7.98
C GLY A 186 10.64 -13.26 -9.07
N TYR A 187 9.63 -14.13 -9.01
CA TYR A 187 8.44 -14.04 -9.84
C TYR A 187 7.55 -12.88 -9.35
N THR A 188 7.23 -11.95 -10.24
CA THR A 188 6.50 -10.72 -9.91
C THR A 188 5.11 -10.73 -10.53
N LYS A 189 4.23 -9.85 -10.03
CA LYS A 189 2.90 -9.64 -10.60
C LYS A 189 2.94 -9.28 -12.09
N GLU A 190 3.92 -8.50 -12.53
CA GLU A 190 4.07 -8.13 -13.95
C GLU A 190 4.39 -9.34 -14.83
N LYS A 191 5.21 -10.29 -14.34
CA LYS A 191 5.47 -11.55 -15.06
C LYS A 191 4.23 -12.43 -15.13
N LEU A 192 3.42 -12.45 -14.08
CA LEU A 192 2.14 -13.14 -14.05
C LEU A 192 1.15 -12.57 -15.06
N ASP A 193 1.03 -11.24 -15.13
CA ASP A 193 0.16 -10.57 -16.09
C ASP A 193 0.61 -10.84 -17.53
N ALA A 194 1.93 -10.86 -17.79
CA ALA A 194 2.50 -11.22 -19.08
C ALA A 194 2.20 -12.68 -19.45
N ASP A 195 2.33 -13.60 -18.49
CA ASP A 195 2.00 -15.02 -18.70
C ASP A 195 0.51 -15.24 -18.97
N MET A 196 -0.36 -14.48 -18.30
CA MET A 196 -1.81 -14.50 -18.56
C MET A 196 -2.15 -13.91 -19.94
N ALA A 197 -1.47 -12.85 -20.36
CA ALA A 197 -1.60 -12.31 -21.71
C ALA A 197 -1.16 -13.34 -22.77
N GLN A 198 -0.03 -14.01 -22.54
CA GLN A 198 0.45 -15.08 -23.41
C GLN A 198 -0.52 -16.27 -23.46
N LEU A 199 -1.14 -16.64 -22.33
CA LEU A 199 -2.17 -17.68 -22.29
C LEU A 199 -3.39 -17.30 -23.12
N LYS A 200 -3.88 -16.06 -23.01
CA LYS A 200 -5.01 -15.54 -23.81
C LYS A 200 -4.70 -15.52 -25.30
N GLU A 201 -3.48 -15.13 -25.67
CA GLU A 201 -3.02 -15.12 -27.05
C GLU A 201 -2.92 -16.55 -27.61
N SER A 202 -2.27 -17.46 -26.87
CA SER A 202 -2.14 -18.86 -27.25
C SER A 202 -3.50 -19.54 -27.38
N TYR A 203 -4.42 -19.25 -26.47
CA TYR A 203 -5.80 -19.71 -26.54
C TYR A 203 -6.49 -19.15 -27.77
N SER A 204 -6.33 -17.86 -28.07
CA SER A 204 -6.92 -17.23 -29.25
C SER A 204 -6.37 -17.82 -30.56
N GLN A 205 -5.15 -18.33 -30.58
CA GLN A 205 -4.59 -18.99 -31.75
C GLN A 205 -5.05 -20.45 -31.90
N GLN A 206 -5.29 -21.15 -30.79
CA GLN A 206 -5.59 -22.59 -30.80
C GLN A 206 -7.10 -22.92 -30.72
N ALA A 207 -7.90 -22.05 -30.11
CA ALA A 207 -9.33 -22.27 -29.93
C ALA A 207 -10.09 -21.97 -31.23
N ILE A 208 -11.06 -22.84 -31.54
CA ILE A 208 -11.81 -22.84 -32.78
C ILE A 208 -13.32 -22.83 -32.48
N GLY A 209 -14.04 -22.05 -33.26
CA GLY A 209 -15.50 -22.06 -33.33
C GLY A 209 -16.18 -20.97 -32.49
N PRO A 210 -17.52 -20.93 -32.56
CA PRO A 210 -18.33 -19.82 -32.08
C PRO A 210 -18.26 -19.58 -30.57
N MET A 211 -17.94 -20.60 -29.76
CA MET A 211 -17.95 -20.51 -28.30
C MET A 211 -16.61 -20.06 -27.69
N LYS A 212 -15.62 -19.75 -28.53
CA LYS A 212 -14.25 -19.41 -28.13
C LYS A 212 -14.17 -18.29 -27.11
N LEU A 213 -14.80 -17.16 -27.37
CA LEU A 213 -14.74 -15.98 -26.49
C LEU A 213 -15.57 -16.17 -25.22
N ASP A 214 -16.71 -16.83 -25.33
CA ASP A 214 -17.59 -17.12 -24.20
C ASP A 214 -16.91 -18.05 -23.21
N VAL A 215 -16.31 -19.15 -23.67
CA VAL A 215 -15.56 -20.08 -22.82
C VAL A 215 -14.36 -19.39 -22.17
N LEU A 216 -13.63 -18.54 -22.90
CA LEU A 216 -12.51 -17.81 -22.33
C LEU A 216 -12.97 -16.90 -21.19
N ARG A 217 -14.04 -16.13 -21.40
CA ARG A 217 -14.59 -15.23 -20.39
C ARG A 217 -15.12 -16.01 -19.19
N GLU A 218 -15.97 -17.01 -19.42
CA GLU A 218 -16.52 -17.86 -18.37
C GLU A 218 -15.41 -18.49 -17.53
N ARG A 219 -14.35 -19.01 -18.15
CA ARG A 219 -13.24 -19.66 -17.42
C ARG A 219 -12.36 -18.68 -16.65
N LEU A 220 -12.08 -17.51 -17.21
CA LEU A 220 -11.33 -16.47 -16.51
C LEU A 220 -12.12 -15.91 -15.31
N ASP A 221 -13.44 -15.82 -15.45
CA ASP A 221 -14.35 -15.36 -14.39
C ASP A 221 -14.74 -16.49 -13.41
N SER A 222 -14.55 -17.75 -13.80
CA SER A 222 -14.96 -18.91 -13.01
C SER A 222 -14.13 -19.06 -11.73
N SER A 223 -14.82 -19.52 -10.68
CA SER A 223 -14.23 -19.99 -9.45
C SER A 223 -13.49 -21.32 -9.57
N ASP A 224 -13.14 -21.80 -10.78
CA ASP A 224 -12.24 -22.95 -11.02
C ASP A 224 -10.75 -22.54 -11.12
N MET A 225 -10.49 -21.24 -11.03
CA MET A 225 -9.19 -20.63 -10.81
C MET A 225 -8.70 -20.52 -9.33
N PRO A 226 -9.28 -21.09 -8.25
CA PRO A 226 -8.87 -20.77 -6.87
C PRO A 226 -7.42 -21.15 -6.60
N GLY A 227 -6.94 -22.28 -7.14
CA GLY A 227 -5.54 -22.65 -7.00
C GLY A 227 -4.59 -21.65 -7.66
N PHE A 228 -5.03 -21.04 -8.77
CA PHE A 228 -4.27 -20.00 -9.45
C PHE A 228 -4.37 -18.65 -8.73
N PHE A 229 -5.57 -18.22 -8.32
CA PHE A 229 -5.77 -17.00 -7.52
C PHE A 229 -5.08 -17.07 -6.16
N GLN A 230 -5.07 -18.24 -5.51
CA GLN A 230 -4.33 -18.46 -4.28
C GLN A 230 -2.82 -18.33 -4.51
N MET A 231 -2.34 -18.77 -5.68
CA MET A 231 -0.97 -18.53 -6.10
C MET A 231 -0.70 -17.02 -6.37
N CYS A 232 -1.63 -16.29 -6.97
CA CYS A 232 -1.55 -14.82 -7.10
C CYS A 232 -1.49 -14.13 -5.73
N VAL A 233 -2.32 -14.56 -4.78
CA VAL A 233 -2.34 -14.06 -3.39
C VAL A 233 -1.00 -14.36 -2.72
N GLN A 234 -0.44 -15.56 -2.89
CA GLN A 234 0.89 -15.90 -2.37
C GLN A 234 1.99 -15.03 -2.98
N ILE A 235 1.93 -14.70 -4.27
CA ILE A 235 2.87 -13.77 -4.91
C ILE A 235 2.74 -12.36 -4.29
N GLU A 236 1.51 -11.86 -4.09
CA GLU A 236 1.29 -10.55 -3.45
C GLU A 236 1.73 -10.53 -1.98
N GLU A 237 1.59 -11.64 -1.26
CA GLU A 237 2.10 -11.82 0.10
C GLU A 237 3.63 -11.85 0.14
N LEU A 238 4.26 -12.60 -0.75
CA LEU A 238 5.72 -12.62 -0.90
C LEU A 238 6.26 -11.23 -1.23
N GLN A 239 5.63 -10.49 -2.15
CA GLN A 239 6.00 -9.11 -2.44
C GLN A 239 5.86 -8.19 -1.23
N ARG A 240 4.77 -8.32 -0.45
CA ARG A 240 4.59 -7.58 0.81
C ARG A 240 5.69 -7.91 1.81
N ASP A 241 6.08 -9.17 1.95
CA ASP A 241 7.09 -9.58 2.91
C ASP A 241 8.51 -9.16 2.49
N VAL A 242 8.83 -9.21 1.19
CA VAL A 242 10.06 -8.62 0.63
C VAL A 242 10.09 -7.11 0.90
N ALA A 243 8.99 -6.39 0.68
CA ALA A 243 8.91 -4.96 0.95
C ALA A 243 9.06 -4.63 2.46
N LYS A 244 8.48 -5.44 3.34
CA LYS A 244 8.66 -5.31 4.81
C LYS A 244 10.10 -5.60 5.21
N ALA A 245 10.73 -6.64 4.66
CA ALA A 245 12.11 -6.98 4.94
C ALA A 245 13.04 -5.85 4.49
N LYS A 246 12.83 -5.30 3.29
CA LYS A 246 13.57 -4.14 2.78
C LYS A 246 13.38 -2.90 3.66
N LYS A 247 12.16 -2.57 4.08
CA LYS A 247 11.92 -1.47 5.04
C LYS A 247 12.61 -1.71 6.38
N LYS A 248 12.62 -2.94 6.87
CA LYS A 248 13.31 -3.30 8.13
C LYS A 248 14.82 -3.12 7.99
N GLN A 249 15.38 -3.48 6.84
CA GLN A 249 16.79 -3.27 6.50
C GLN A 249 17.12 -1.78 6.39
N GLU A 250 16.33 -1.00 5.66
CA GLU A 250 16.51 0.47 5.58
C GLU A 250 16.43 1.14 6.95
N MET A 251 15.52 0.69 7.81
CA MET A 251 15.40 1.18 9.20
C MET A 251 16.60 0.79 10.06
N SER A 252 17.16 -0.42 9.89
CA SER A 252 18.40 -0.79 10.59
C SER A 252 19.58 0.02 10.10
N ASP A 253 19.68 0.28 8.79
CA ASP A 253 20.75 1.06 8.18
C ASP A 253 20.70 2.51 8.67
N LEU A 254 19.51 3.13 8.70
CA LEU A 254 19.29 4.45 9.28
C LEU A 254 19.66 4.53 10.77
N LYS A 255 19.39 3.46 11.54
CA LYS A 255 19.76 3.40 12.95
C LYS A 255 21.28 3.30 13.12
N LEU A 256 21.93 2.50 12.29
CA LEU A 256 23.37 2.33 12.25
C LEU A 256 24.06 3.65 11.86
N GLU A 257 23.53 4.36 10.86
CA GLU A 257 24.01 5.68 10.44
C GLU A 257 23.88 6.72 11.56
N LYS A 258 22.74 6.75 12.28
CA LYS A 258 22.56 7.63 13.44
C LYS A 258 23.56 7.33 14.55
N GLN A 259 23.75 6.06 14.89
CA GLN A 259 24.75 5.65 15.89
C GLN A 259 26.17 6.03 15.46
N SER A 260 26.50 5.86 14.18
CA SER A 260 27.79 6.28 13.63
C SER A 260 28.00 7.80 13.75
N LYS A 261 26.99 8.60 13.43
CA LYS A 261 27.06 10.07 13.56
C LYS A 261 27.18 10.51 15.02
N GLU A 262 26.51 9.83 15.93
CA GLU A 262 26.58 10.12 17.37
C GLU A 262 27.95 9.76 17.95
N LEU A 263 28.51 8.61 17.57
CA LEU A 263 29.89 8.25 17.92
C LEU A 263 30.91 9.25 17.36
N GLN A 264 30.73 9.68 16.11
CA GLN A 264 31.60 10.68 15.51
C GLN A 264 31.52 12.03 16.22
N TYR A 265 30.32 12.47 16.58
CA TYR A 265 30.12 13.67 17.40
C TYR A 265 30.83 13.57 18.76
N LEU A 266 30.71 12.43 19.45
CA LEU A 266 31.38 12.19 20.73
C LEU A 266 32.91 12.21 20.59
N CYS A 267 33.46 11.59 19.54
CA CYS A 267 34.89 11.65 19.24
C CYS A 267 35.35 13.09 18.98
N ASP A 268 34.62 13.85 18.16
CA ASP A 268 34.93 15.26 17.88
C ASP A 268 34.84 16.12 19.16
N GLU A 269 33.85 15.87 20.01
CA GLU A 269 33.68 16.57 21.28
C GLU A 269 34.82 16.24 22.25
N SER A 270 35.25 14.97 22.32
CA SER A 270 36.40 14.55 23.13
C SER A 270 37.69 15.21 22.63
N ALA A 271 37.94 15.23 21.32
CA ALA A 271 39.11 15.88 20.72
C ALA A 271 39.11 17.40 20.98
N ARG A 272 37.94 18.05 20.93
CA ARG A 272 37.78 19.47 21.28
C ARG A 272 38.07 19.72 22.77
N LYS A 273 37.63 18.84 23.65
CA LYS A 273 37.93 18.93 25.10
C LYS A 273 39.41 18.73 25.36
N GLU A 274 40.03 17.74 24.74
CA GLU A 274 41.46 17.44 24.90
C GLU A 274 42.36 18.56 24.39
N THR A 275 42.06 19.12 23.21
CA THR A 275 42.78 20.29 22.68
C THR A 275 42.61 21.53 23.57
N LYS A 276 41.42 21.73 24.16
CA LYS A 276 41.19 22.81 25.12
C LYS A 276 41.99 22.58 26.42
N TYR A 277 41.96 21.37 26.98
CA TYR A 277 42.75 21.03 28.16
C TYR A 277 44.25 21.21 27.92
N LYS A 278 44.75 20.83 26.74
CA LYS A 278 46.16 21.02 26.37
C LYS A 278 46.55 22.50 26.33
N LYS A 279 45.71 23.36 25.74
CA LYS A 279 45.91 24.82 25.73
C LYS A 279 45.85 25.43 27.14
N ASP A 280 44.92 24.97 27.98
CA ASP A 280 44.80 25.44 29.35
C ASP A 280 46.02 25.01 30.19
N LEU A 281 46.53 23.78 30.02
CA LEU A 281 47.77 23.29 30.62
C LEU A 281 49.00 24.09 30.17
N GLU A 282 49.15 24.36 28.88
CA GLU A 282 50.22 25.22 28.36
C GLU A 282 50.17 26.62 28.98
N LYS A 283 48.97 27.20 29.09
CA LYS A 283 48.79 28.52 29.70
C LYS A 283 49.14 28.53 31.19
N VAL A 284 48.78 27.47 31.92
CA VAL A 284 49.18 27.30 33.33
C VAL A 284 50.68 27.16 33.46
N SER A 285 51.32 26.37 32.59
CA SER A 285 52.78 26.21 32.55
C SER A 285 53.49 27.54 32.27
N GLN A 286 53.03 28.29 31.26
CA GLN A 286 53.58 29.61 30.92
C GLN A 286 53.40 30.61 32.07
N ASN A 287 52.24 30.62 32.72
CA ASN A 287 51.99 31.47 33.88
C ASN A 287 52.92 31.11 35.06
N HIS A 288 53.13 29.82 35.30
CA HIS A 288 54.03 29.35 36.35
C HIS A 288 55.48 29.72 36.06
N GLU A 289 55.94 29.55 34.83
CA GLU A 289 57.28 29.93 34.39
C GLU A 289 57.50 31.45 34.48
N THR A 290 56.49 32.25 34.12
CA THR A 290 56.51 33.70 34.27
C THR A 290 56.56 34.13 35.74
N ALA A 291 55.82 33.44 36.61
CA ALA A 291 55.83 33.70 38.05
C ALA A 291 57.20 33.35 38.68
N LEU A 292 57.78 32.21 38.32
CA LEU A 292 59.12 31.82 38.74
C LEU A 292 60.18 32.82 38.28
N ARG A 293 60.07 33.32 37.05
CA ARG A 293 60.98 34.33 36.51
C ARG A 293 60.88 35.65 37.28
N LYS A 294 59.67 36.13 37.57
CA LYS A 294 59.45 37.33 38.41
C LYS A 294 60.03 37.15 39.81
N GLN A 295 59.77 36.00 40.44
CA GLN A 295 60.30 35.69 41.77
C GLN A 295 61.85 35.67 41.77
N LYS A 296 62.46 35.15 40.71
CA LYS A 296 63.92 35.15 40.55
C LYS A 296 64.48 36.56 40.34
N GLU A 297 63.84 37.38 39.52
CA GLU A 297 64.21 38.79 39.32
C GLU A 297 64.04 39.62 40.61
N GLU A 298 63.00 39.35 41.41
CA GLU A 298 62.80 39.96 42.73
C GLU A 298 63.92 39.56 43.70
N HIS A 299 64.25 38.27 43.79
CA HIS A 299 65.37 37.79 44.61
C HIS A 299 66.72 38.37 44.17
N ASP A 300 66.98 38.47 42.86
CA ASP A 300 68.22 39.04 42.35
C ASP A 300 68.31 40.55 42.60
N ASN A 301 67.19 41.28 42.51
CA ASN A 301 67.12 42.70 42.85
C ASN A 301 67.29 42.93 44.36
N GLU A 302 66.72 42.07 45.19
CA GLU A 302 66.89 42.11 46.64
C GLU A 302 68.34 41.80 47.04
N ARG A 303 68.97 40.83 46.37
CA ARG A 303 70.40 40.51 46.54
C ARG A 303 71.30 41.68 46.12
N ARG A 304 70.97 42.41 45.05
CA ARG A 304 71.68 43.65 44.67
C ARG A 304 71.51 44.76 45.70
N ARG A 305 70.31 44.94 46.25
CA ARG A 305 70.05 45.92 47.32
C ARG A 305 70.81 45.59 48.60
N LEU A 306 70.86 44.30 48.97
CA LEU A 306 71.63 43.81 50.11
C LEU A 306 73.13 43.99 49.90
N ASN A 307 73.65 43.67 48.70
CA ASN A 307 75.06 43.89 48.38
C ASN A 307 75.42 45.39 48.38
N GLY A 308 74.56 46.27 47.86
CA GLY A 308 74.75 47.72 47.96
C GLY A 308 74.83 48.20 49.42
N ARG A 309 73.93 47.70 50.28
CA ARG A 309 73.97 47.97 51.72
C ARG A 309 75.25 47.48 52.41
N ILE A 310 75.79 46.32 51.99
CA ILE A 310 77.05 45.79 52.51
C ILE A 310 78.22 46.69 52.10
N GLN A 311 78.22 47.17 50.85
CA GLN A 311 79.25 48.06 50.32
C GLN A 311 79.22 49.44 50.99
N ASP A 312 78.02 50.00 51.22
CA ASP A 312 77.84 51.24 51.99
C ASP A 312 78.32 51.06 53.45
N LEU A 313 78.08 49.89 54.05
CA LEU A 313 78.56 49.56 55.40
C LEU A 313 80.09 49.42 55.47
N GLU A 314 80.74 48.92 54.41
CA GLU A 314 82.20 48.82 54.31
C GLU A 314 82.86 50.20 54.15
N GLU A 315 82.28 51.10 53.34
CA GLU A 315 82.73 52.51 53.23
C GLU A 315 82.53 53.29 54.55
N THR A 316 81.40 53.05 55.24
CA THR A 316 81.13 53.68 56.54
C THR A 316 82.04 53.12 57.65
N ASN A 317 82.50 51.88 57.54
CA ASN A 317 83.47 51.29 58.48
C ASN A 317 84.90 51.83 58.27
N HIS A 318 85.31 52.14 57.04
CA HIS A 318 86.61 52.74 56.77
C HIS A 318 86.73 54.19 57.25
N ILE A 319 85.65 54.96 57.22
CA ILE A 319 85.60 56.33 57.75
C ILE A 319 85.57 56.33 59.29
N ASN A 320 84.87 55.36 59.91
CA ASN A 320 84.76 55.24 61.37
C ASN A 320 85.98 54.60 62.06
N ALA A 321 86.89 53.97 61.32
CA ALA A 321 88.13 53.39 61.87
C ALA A 321 89.18 54.46 62.25
N ALA A 322 89.09 55.68 61.69
CA ALA A 322 90.00 56.78 62.00
C ALA A 322 89.59 57.61 63.25
N GLU A 323 88.31 57.62 63.61
CA GLU A 323 87.80 58.36 64.78
C GLU A 323 87.69 57.51 66.06
N ARG A 324 87.64 56.17 65.94
CA ARG A 324 87.58 55.24 67.08
C ARG A 324 88.91 55.06 67.84
N ALA A 325 90.01 55.64 67.37
CA ALA A 325 91.29 55.68 68.11
C ALA A 325 91.35 56.76 69.20
N LYS A 326 90.36 57.68 69.27
CA LYS A 326 90.30 58.77 70.28
C LYS A 326 89.16 58.67 71.30
N GLN A 327 88.28 57.67 71.22
CA GLN A 327 87.06 57.58 72.06
C GLN A 327 86.94 56.26 72.86
N ILE A 328 87.99 55.43 72.90
CA ILE A 328 88.02 54.18 73.70
C ILE A 328 88.33 54.43 75.19
N GLU A 329 88.68 55.65 75.59
CA GLU A 329 88.96 55.99 76.99
C GLU A 329 87.74 56.49 77.80
N GLU A 330 86.61 56.81 77.16
CA GLU A 330 85.56 57.60 77.85
C GLU A 330 84.17 56.94 78.01
N LEU A 331 83.91 55.75 77.45
CA LEU A 331 82.56 55.13 77.55
C LEU A 331 82.56 53.66 77.95
N GLN A 332 83.38 53.36 78.95
CA GLN A 332 83.29 52.15 79.78
C GLN A 332 82.22 52.26 80.90
N ARG A 333 81.15 53.06 80.76
CA ARG A 333 80.21 53.26 81.88
C ARG A 333 78.71 53.18 81.68
N ASP A 334 78.16 53.09 80.48
CA ASP A 334 76.70 52.97 80.33
C ASP A 334 76.28 51.79 79.45
N VAL A 335 76.11 50.60 80.04
CA VAL A 335 74.78 50.13 80.50
C VAL A 335 73.95 49.63 79.31
N ALA A 336 73.96 48.34 78.96
CA ALA A 336 73.45 47.22 79.75
C ALA A 336 72.03 47.38 80.36
N LYS A 337 71.25 48.41 79.98
CA LYS A 337 69.82 48.52 80.34
C LYS A 337 68.96 49.11 79.22
N ALA A 338 68.65 48.31 78.21
CA ALA A 338 67.38 48.45 77.47
C ALA A 338 67.00 47.22 76.62
N LYS A 339 67.54 46.04 76.94
CA LYS A 339 67.00 44.76 76.45
C LYS A 339 65.80 44.37 77.32
N LYS A 340 64.70 45.15 77.21
CA LYS A 340 63.37 44.85 77.78
C LYS A 340 62.30 45.80 77.22
N LYS A 341 61.99 45.65 75.93
CA LYS A 341 60.69 46.00 75.33
C LYS A 341 60.45 45.19 74.06
N GLN A 342 60.67 43.89 74.20
CA GLN A 342 59.82 42.86 73.59
C GLN A 342 58.47 42.94 74.35
N GLU A 343 57.34 42.63 73.68
CA GLU A 343 55.99 42.43 74.28
C GLU A 343 54.97 43.59 74.27
N MET A 344 54.88 44.40 73.20
CA MET A 344 53.72 45.33 73.04
C MET A 344 53.12 45.43 71.62
N SER A 345 53.48 44.56 70.67
CA SER A 345 52.79 44.49 69.36
C SER A 345 52.03 43.19 69.10
N ASP A 346 52.23 42.14 69.90
CA ASP A 346 51.66 40.82 69.63
C ASP A 346 50.24 40.61 70.20
N LEU A 347 49.58 41.69 70.63
CA LEU A 347 48.22 41.67 71.18
C LEU A 347 47.19 42.51 70.39
N LYS A 348 47.52 42.96 69.18
CA LYS A 348 46.60 43.75 68.34
C LYS A 348 46.06 43.05 67.10
N LEU A 349 46.56 41.86 66.74
CA LEU A 349 46.12 41.10 65.57
C LEU A 349 45.13 39.94 65.88
N GLU A 350 44.90 39.60 67.14
CA GLU A 350 43.93 38.54 67.51
C GLU A 350 42.49 39.08 67.69
N LYS A 351 42.32 40.41 67.77
CA LYS A 351 41.01 41.04 67.94
C LYS A 351 40.27 41.30 66.61
N GLN A 352 40.97 41.40 65.48
CA GLN A 352 40.35 41.59 64.16
C GLN A 352 39.96 40.26 63.48
N SER A 353 40.58 39.14 63.87
CA SER A 353 40.25 37.81 63.31
C SER A 353 38.88 37.29 63.78
N LYS A 354 38.43 37.68 64.98
CA LYS A 354 37.14 37.22 65.54
C LYS A 354 35.91 38.00 65.03
N GLU A 355 36.09 39.16 64.42
CA GLU A 355 34.99 39.97 63.87
C GLU A 355 34.64 39.56 62.41
N LEU A 356 35.64 39.09 61.64
CA LEU A 356 35.44 38.54 60.30
C LEU A 356 34.76 37.16 60.28
N GLN A 357 34.93 36.39 61.35
CA GLN A 357 34.32 35.05 61.43
C GLN A 357 32.78 35.13 61.63
N TYR A 358 32.29 36.19 62.28
CA TYR A 358 30.86 36.41 62.50
C TYR A 358 30.10 36.83 61.22
N LEU A 359 30.73 37.64 60.34
CA LEU A 359 30.11 38.08 59.08
C LEU A 359 30.11 37.00 57.99
N CYS A 360 31.09 36.09 57.99
CA CYS A 360 31.09 34.92 57.12
C CYS A 360 30.00 33.89 57.52
N ASP A 361 29.75 33.73 58.81
CA ASP A 361 28.71 32.81 59.31
C ASP A 361 27.28 33.34 59.10
N GLU A 362 27.07 34.67 59.07
CA GLU A 362 25.75 35.27 58.76
C GLU A 362 25.40 35.19 57.27
N SER A 363 26.39 35.35 56.39
CA SER A 363 26.27 35.15 54.93
C SER A 363 25.89 33.71 54.59
N ALA A 364 26.59 32.73 55.19
CA ALA A 364 26.33 31.30 54.99
C ALA A 364 24.94 30.86 55.48
N ARG A 365 24.40 31.50 56.54
CA ARG A 365 23.04 31.25 57.05
C ARG A 365 21.93 31.83 56.17
N LYS A 366 22.17 32.96 55.48
CA LYS A 366 21.23 33.53 54.50
C LYS A 366 21.24 32.75 53.18
N GLU A 367 22.42 32.28 52.75
CA GLU A 367 22.58 31.45 51.54
C GLU A 367 21.92 30.08 51.72
N THR A 368 22.05 29.44 52.89
CA THR A 368 21.38 28.16 53.18
C THR A 368 19.86 28.27 53.33
N LYS A 369 19.34 29.42 53.78
CA LYS A 369 17.88 29.69 53.80
C LYS A 369 17.32 29.90 52.39
N TYR A 370 18.00 30.70 51.55
CA TYR A 370 17.60 30.89 50.15
C TYR A 370 17.69 29.59 49.34
N LYS A 371 18.69 28.74 49.60
CA LYS A 371 18.81 27.43 48.94
C LYS A 371 17.68 26.49 49.33
N LYS A 372 17.31 26.44 50.62
CA LYS A 372 16.17 25.64 51.10
C LYS A 372 14.83 26.14 50.55
N ASP A 373 14.64 27.45 50.43
CA ASP A 373 13.41 28.02 49.87
C ASP A 373 13.31 27.80 48.35
N LEU A 374 14.43 27.89 47.60
CA LEU A 374 14.50 27.51 46.18
C LEU A 374 14.28 26.02 45.96
N GLU A 375 14.84 25.17 46.82
CA GLU A 375 14.67 23.72 46.75
C GLU A 375 13.23 23.30 47.09
N LYS A 376 12.57 24.02 48.01
CA LYS A 376 11.15 23.83 48.34
C LYS A 376 10.22 24.32 47.22
N VAL A 377 10.55 25.42 46.55
CA VAL A 377 9.82 25.89 45.36
C VAL A 377 10.03 24.94 44.18
N SER A 378 11.26 24.44 43.97
CA SER A 378 11.57 23.44 42.93
C SER A 378 10.83 22.13 43.19
N GLN A 379 10.83 21.64 44.43
CA GLN A 379 10.10 20.43 44.80
C GLN A 379 8.60 20.63 44.61
N ASN A 380 8.01 21.73 45.09
CA ASN A 380 6.58 22.00 44.92
C ASN A 380 6.18 22.14 43.44
N HIS A 381 7.04 22.72 42.60
CA HIS A 381 6.82 22.81 41.16
C HIS A 381 6.92 21.44 40.49
N GLU A 382 7.88 20.60 40.89
CA GLU A 382 7.97 19.20 40.42
C GLU A 382 6.76 18.37 40.87
N THR A 383 6.25 18.52 42.09
CA THR A 383 5.03 17.82 42.53
C THR A 383 3.79 18.31 41.79
N ALA A 384 3.69 19.61 41.49
CA ALA A 384 2.60 20.17 40.69
C ALA A 384 2.63 19.64 39.26
N LEU A 385 3.81 19.61 38.62
CA LEU A 385 3.99 19.03 37.28
C LEU A 385 3.71 17.53 37.25
N ARG A 386 4.10 16.79 38.31
CA ARG A 386 3.82 15.36 38.41
C ARG A 386 2.32 15.07 38.52
N LYS A 387 1.60 15.88 39.31
CA LYS A 387 0.12 15.82 39.37
C LYS A 387 -0.54 16.18 38.05
N GLN A 388 -0.09 17.25 37.39
CA GLN A 388 -0.63 17.68 36.10
C GLN A 388 -0.36 16.64 35.00
N LYS A 389 0.81 16.00 35.01
CA LYS A 389 1.15 14.90 34.10
C LYS A 389 0.30 13.66 34.37
N GLU A 390 0.08 13.30 35.64
CA GLU A 390 -0.83 12.22 36.00
C GLU A 390 -2.28 12.50 35.58
N GLU A 391 -2.76 13.74 35.73
CA GLU A 391 -4.09 14.15 35.25
C GLU A 391 -4.20 14.03 33.73
N HIS A 392 -3.19 14.51 32.98
CA HIS A 392 -3.13 14.34 31.53
C HIS A 392 -3.06 12.88 31.10
N ASP A 393 -2.25 12.05 31.76
CA ASP A 393 -2.15 10.63 31.45
C ASP A 393 -3.47 9.88 31.76
N ASN A 394 -4.16 10.27 32.83
CA ASN A 394 -5.47 9.74 33.18
C ASN A 394 -6.54 10.16 32.17
N GLU A 395 -6.53 11.43 31.72
CA GLU A 395 -7.44 11.91 30.69
C GLU A 395 -7.17 11.23 29.33
N ARG A 396 -5.90 11.03 28.99
CA ARG A 396 -5.48 10.28 27.80
C ARG A 396 -5.94 8.83 27.85
N ARG A 397 -5.80 8.15 29.00
CA ARG A 397 -6.34 6.78 29.20
C ARG A 397 -7.86 6.75 29.05
N ARG A 398 -8.56 7.71 29.64
CA ARG A 398 -10.03 7.84 29.54
C ARG A 398 -10.48 8.06 28.09
N LEU A 399 -9.79 8.92 27.34
CA LEU A 399 -10.08 9.18 25.92
C LEU A 399 -9.77 7.96 25.04
N ASN A 400 -8.64 7.30 25.26
CA ASN A 400 -8.29 6.07 24.53
C ASN A 400 -9.29 4.94 24.80
N GLY A 401 -9.77 4.79 26.04
CA GLY A 401 -10.83 3.83 26.38
C GLY A 401 -12.12 4.10 25.60
N LYS A 402 -12.55 5.37 25.54
CA LYS A 402 -13.72 5.77 24.73
C LYS A 402 -13.54 5.47 23.24
N ILE A 403 -12.34 5.69 22.69
CA ILE A 403 -12.05 5.38 21.28
C ILE A 403 -12.15 3.87 21.03
N GLN A 404 -11.57 3.04 21.91
CA GLN A 404 -11.66 1.58 21.79
C GLN A 404 -13.09 1.06 21.90
N ASP A 405 -13.91 1.64 22.80
CA ASP A 405 -15.33 1.25 22.93
C ASP A 405 -16.14 1.62 21.67
N LEU A 406 -15.85 2.77 21.06
CA LEU A 406 -16.47 3.17 19.79
C LEU A 406 -16.03 2.29 18.62
N GLU A 407 -14.76 1.92 18.57
CA GLU A 407 -14.24 0.99 17.55
C GLU A 407 -14.90 -0.39 17.67
N LYS A 408 -15.06 -0.91 18.89
CA LYS A 408 -15.81 -2.15 19.14
C LYS A 408 -17.25 -2.05 18.67
N LYS A 409 -17.96 -0.97 19.00
CA LYS A 409 -19.34 -0.75 18.53
C LYS A 409 -19.43 -0.72 17.01
N ASN A 410 -18.50 -0.04 16.33
CA ASN A 410 -18.47 -0.05 14.86
C ASN A 410 -18.24 -1.45 14.28
N HIS A 411 -17.39 -2.27 14.90
CA HIS A 411 -17.17 -3.65 14.45
C HIS A 411 -18.40 -4.54 14.69
N THR A 412 -19.08 -4.39 15.83
CA THR A 412 -20.33 -5.12 16.11
C THR A 412 -21.42 -4.77 15.10
N ILE A 413 -21.61 -3.48 14.81
CA ILE A 413 -22.57 -3.02 13.81
C ILE A 413 -22.21 -3.59 12.43
N ALA A 414 -20.93 -3.53 12.02
CA ALA A 414 -20.50 -4.11 10.74
C ALA A 414 -20.72 -5.63 10.66
N ALA A 415 -20.52 -6.36 11.76
CA ALA A 415 -20.74 -7.80 11.84
C ALA A 415 -22.23 -8.17 11.79
N GLU A 416 -23.10 -7.43 12.47
CA GLU A 416 -24.56 -7.59 12.41
C GLU A 416 -25.09 -7.32 10.99
N TRP A 417 -24.53 -6.32 10.31
CA TRP A 417 -24.82 -6.04 8.90
C TRP A 417 -24.43 -7.20 7.98
N ALA A 418 -23.21 -7.73 8.12
CA ALA A 418 -22.74 -8.87 7.32
C ALA A 418 -23.54 -10.16 7.58
N LYS A 419 -24.12 -10.31 8.79
CA LYS A 419 -24.99 -11.43 9.14
C LYS A 419 -26.38 -11.29 8.53
N ALA A 420 -26.97 -10.10 8.59
CA ALA A 420 -28.26 -9.80 7.97
C ALA A 420 -28.26 -9.99 6.44
N GLU A 421 -27.12 -9.73 5.79
CA GLU A 421 -26.92 -9.95 4.35
C GLU A 421 -26.88 -11.44 3.97
N LYS A 422 -26.40 -12.31 4.88
CA LYS A 422 -26.35 -13.76 4.66
C LYS A 422 -27.67 -14.49 4.92
N GLU A 423 -28.54 -13.95 5.76
CA GLU A 423 -29.77 -14.62 6.22
C GLU A 423 -30.99 -14.40 5.30
N GLY A 424 -30.83 -13.72 4.15
CA GLY A 424 -31.81 -13.79 3.06
C GLY A 424 -33.20 -13.27 3.41
N ALA A 425 -33.31 -12.12 4.10
CA ALA A 425 -34.59 -11.45 4.28
C ALA A 425 -35.17 -11.05 2.90
N GLY A 426 -36.39 -11.50 2.60
CA GLY A 426 -37.04 -11.38 1.29
C GLY A 426 -36.98 -9.97 0.68
N ALA A 427 -36.70 -9.93 -0.62
CA ALA A 427 -36.29 -8.75 -1.39
C ALA A 427 -37.15 -7.48 -1.22
N ALA A 428 -38.44 -7.61 -0.89
CA ALA A 428 -39.35 -6.46 -0.74
C ALA A 428 -39.32 -5.82 0.66
N VAL A 429 -39.14 -6.60 1.72
CA VAL A 429 -38.97 -6.08 3.10
C VAL A 429 -37.53 -5.65 3.33
N SER A 430 -36.58 -6.32 2.67
CA SER A 430 -35.16 -5.96 2.64
C SER A 430 -34.93 -4.56 2.08
N ALA A 431 -35.54 -4.17 0.95
CA ALA A 431 -35.31 -2.84 0.37
C ALA A 431 -35.84 -1.67 1.24
N TYR A 432 -36.98 -1.83 1.92
CA TYR A 432 -37.57 -0.77 2.75
C TYR A 432 -36.88 -0.66 4.12
N LEU A 433 -36.54 -1.79 4.75
CA LEU A 433 -35.73 -1.79 5.98
C LEU A 433 -34.27 -1.44 5.71
N GLN A 434 -33.68 -1.83 4.58
CA GLN A 434 -32.37 -1.33 4.12
C GLN A 434 -32.43 0.19 3.94
N GLY A 435 -33.47 0.76 3.34
CA GLY A 435 -33.56 2.21 3.14
C GLY A 435 -33.62 3.05 4.43
N LEU A 436 -34.25 2.54 5.49
CA LEU A 436 -34.38 3.22 6.80
C LEU A 436 -33.23 2.88 7.75
N ALA A 437 -32.80 1.61 7.82
CA ALA A 437 -31.68 1.17 8.64
C ALA A 437 -30.34 1.64 8.06
N PHE A 438 -30.19 1.72 6.73
CA PHE A 438 -28.98 2.28 6.10
C PHE A 438 -28.89 3.78 6.34
N ARG A 439 -30.00 4.53 6.27
CA ARG A 439 -29.99 5.96 6.58
C ARG A 439 -29.73 6.21 8.07
N GLY A 440 -30.39 5.47 8.97
CA GLY A 440 -30.14 5.56 10.41
C GLY A 440 -28.70 5.18 10.77
N SER A 441 -28.19 4.08 10.22
CA SER A 441 -26.81 3.63 10.45
C SER A 441 -25.78 4.55 9.80
N GLN A 442 -26.04 5.10 8.62
CA GLN A 442 -25.15 6.09 8.00
C GLN A 442 -25.09 7.39 8.81
N ILE A 443 -26.24 7.87 9.29
CA ILE A 443 -26.27 9.07 10.14
C ILE A 443 -25.50 8.81 11.44
N GLU A 444 -25.67 7.64 12.05
CA GLU A 444 -24.94 7.30 13.28
C GLU A 444 -23.44 7.07 13.02
N ILE A 445 -23.06 6.43 11.91
CA ILE A 445 -21.66 6.27 11.50
C ILE A 445 -21.02 7.64 11.21
N GLN A 446 -21.75 8.55 10.53
CA GLN A 446 -21.27 9.91 10.30
C GLN A 446 -21.12 10.69 11.61
N ARG A 447 -22.09 10.57 12.52
CA ARG A 447 -22.03 11.18 13.86
C ARG A 447 -20.83 10.68 14.65
N LEU A 448 -20.63 9.36 14.71
CA LEU A 448 -19.51 8.72 15.40
C LEU A 448 -18.16 9.06 14.75
N SER A 449 -18.10 9.14 13.42
CA SER A 449 -16.91 9.58 12.69
C SER A 449 -16.55 11.04 13.00
N GLN A 450 -17.55 11.92 13.05
CA GLN A 450 -17.35 13.33 13.39
C GLN A 450 -16.93 13.50 14.86
N GLU A 451 -17.51 12.72 15.78
CA GLU A 451 -17.11 12.70 17.19
C GLU A 451 -15.66 12.21 17.34
N ASN A 452 -15.27 11.14 16.64
CA ASN A 452 -13.89 10.64 16.64
C ASN A 452 -12.91 11.69 16.07
N LYS A 453 -13.29 12.40 15.01
CA LYS A 453 -12.50 13.51 14.45
C LYS A 453 -12.30 14.63 15.48
N GLN A 454 -13.35 15.04 16.19
CA GLN A 454 -13.26 16.06 17.24
C GLN A 454 -12.36 15.61 18.40
N LEU A 455 -12.46 14.35 18.82
CA LEU A 455 -11.61 13.80 19.88
C LEU A 455 -10.14 13.76 19.48
N ARG A 456 -9.82 13.38 18.23
CA ARG A 456 -8.45 13.42 17.70
C ARG A 456 -7.90 14.84 17.63
N THR A 457 -8.72 15.82 17.24
CA THR A 457 -8.32 17.24 17.26
C THR A 457 -8.03 17.72 18.68
N LYS A 458 -8.90 17.41 19.65
CA LYS A 458 -8.66 17.75 21.07
C LYS A 458 -7.37 17.14 21.59
N LEU A 459 -7.14 15.85 21.34
CA LEU A 459 -5.91 15.14 21.71
C LEU A 459 -4.66 15.84 21.12
N GLY A 460 -4.73 16.25 19.85
CA GLY A 460 -3.64 16.95 19.17
C GLY A 460 -3.40 18.39 19.64
N ILE A 461 -4.40 19.05 20.24
CA ILE A 461 -4.21 20.35 20.91
C ILE A 461 -3.51 20.14 22.25
N THR A 462 -4.02 19.24 23.10
CA THR A 462 -3.41 18.91 24.39
C THR A 462 -1.96 18.44 24.27
N GLN A 463 -1.62 17.68 23.22
CA GLN A 463 -0.23 17.24 23.00
C GLN A 463 0.69 18.41 22.61
N ARG A 464 0.18 19.39 21.86
CA ARG A 464 0.94 20.60 21.51
C ARG A 464 1.18 21.46 22.74
N ASP A 465 0.15 21.67 23.57
CA ASP A 465 0.28 22.45 24.80
C ASP A 465 1.30 21.83 25.76
N LEU A 466 1.30 20.49 25.89
CA LEU A 466 2.30 19.76 26.68
C LEU A 466 3.72 19.97 26.14
N ASN A 467 3.91 19.88 24.82
CA ASN A 467 5.23 20.10 24.21
C ASN A 467 5.73 21.54 24.42
N THR A 468 4.85 22.53 24.29
CA THR A 468 5.18 23.94 24.56
C THR A 468 5.62 24.13 26.01
N GLN A 469 4.92 23.54 26.97
CA GLN A 469 5.31 23.59 28.39
C GLN A 469 6.65 22.90 28.66
N GLU A 470 6.94 21.77 27.99
CA GLU A 470 8.24 21.11 28.09
C GLU A 470 9.38 21.97 27.52
N GLU A 471 9.14 22.70 26.43
CA GLU A 471 10.10 23.65 25.85
C GLU A 471 10.36 24.85 26.76
N GLU A 472 9.31 25.44 27.35
CA GLU A 472 9.43 26.53 28.34
C GLU A 472 10.26 26.08 29.55
N LEU A 473 10.02 24.87 30.07
CA LEU A 473 10.81 24.29 31.16
C LEU A 473 12.27 24.07 30.77
N ARG A 474 12.53 23.63 29.55
CA ARG A 474 13.89 23.47 29.03
C ARG A 474 14.61 24.81 28.96
N GLY A 475 13.91 25.87 28.53
CA GLY A 475 14.39 27.25 28.54
C GLY A 475 14.73 27.74 29.95
N ALA A 476 13.81 27.56 30.89
CA ALA A 476 14.01 27.95 32.30
C ALA A 476 15.20 27.22 32.95
N ARG A 477 15.36 25.91 32.69
CA ARG A 477 16.53 25.13 33.15
C ARG A 477 17.84 25.62 32.54
N ALA A 478 17.85 25.94 31.25
CA ALA A 478 19.02 26.48 30.58
C ALA A 478 19.42 27.87 31.13
N GLU A 479 18.44 28.71 31.46
CA GLU A 479 18.67 30.01 32.10
C GLU A 479 19.20 29.86 33.54
N ALA A 480 18.60 28.99 34.35
CA ALA A 480 19.08 28.69 35.70
C ALA A 480 20.53 28.18 35.68
N ASN A 481 20.88 27.30 34.74
CA ASN A 481 22.25 26.82 34.57
C ASN A 481 23.21 27.93 34.14
N ARG A 482 22.80 28.83 33.23
CA ARG A 482 23.60 30.01 32.85
C ARG A 482 23.85 30.93 34.03
N ASN A 483 22.84 31.19 34.86
CA ASN A 483 22.96 32.03 36.05
C ASN A 483 23.87 31.37 37.11
N ALA A 484 23.77 30.06 37.32
CA ALA A 484 24.66 29.31 38.21
C ALA A 484 26.12 29.37 37.73
N GLN A 485 26.33 29.25 36.42
CA GLN A 485 27.66 29.31 35.82
C GLN A 485 28.24 30.74 35.90
N TYR A 486 27.42 31.77 35.68
CA TYR A 486 27.81 33.16 35.88
C TYR A 486 28.20 33.46 37.33
N ALA A 487 27.45 32.94 38.31
CA ALA A 487 27.80 33.06 39.73
C ALA A 487 29.13 32.37 40.07
N GLN A 488 29.39 31.18 39.50
CA GLN A 488 30.69 30.51 39.64
C GLN A 488 31.84 31.30 39.00
N ASP A 489 31.61 31.91 37.84
CA ASP A 489 32.62 32.75 37.16
C ASP A 489 32.93 34.02 37.94
N LEU A 490 31.94 34.68 38.53
CA LEU A 490 32.15 35.82 39.44
C LEU A 490 32.99 35.42 40.67
N LYS A 491 32.75 34.22 41.20
CA LYS A 491 33.52 33.65 42.32
C LYS A 491 34.97 33.38 41.92
N ARG A 492 35.20 32.80 40.72
CA ARG A 492 36.55 32.51 40.20
C ARG A 492 37.35 33.77 39.85
N ARG A 493 36.69 34.83 39.37
CA ARG A 493 37.36 36.09 39.01
C ARG A 493 37.75 36.96 40.21
N GLY A 494 37.40 36.53 41.43
CA GLY A 494 37.66 37.30 42.66
C GLY A 494 36.95 38.65 42.66
N VAL A 495 35.92 38.84 41.83
CA VAL A 495 35.17 40.11 41.73
C VAL A 495 34.42 40.38 43.04
N VAL A 496 33.99 39.31 43.72
CA VAL A 496 33.41 39.40 45.07
C VAL A 496 34.46 39.85 46.10
N GLY A 497 35.74 39.50 45.93
CA GLY A 497 36.82 39.99 46.79
C GLY A 497 37.28 41.41 46.48
N ARG A 498 37.10 41.90 45.24
CA ARG A 498 37.50 43.25 44.82
C ARG A 498 36.43 44.33 44.98
N LEU A 499 35.15 43.97 45.03
CA LEU A 499 34.07 44.91 45.35
C LEU A 499 34.01 45.26 46.85
N PHE A 500 34.67 44.47 47.69
CA PHE A 500 34.82 44.72 49.12
C PHE A 500 36.32 44.89 49.42
N ASN A 501 36.89 46.07 49.16
CA ASN A 501 38.28 46.41 49.48
C ASN A 501 38.64 46.00 50.92
N TRP A 502 39.36 44.89 51.06
CA TRP A 502 40.05 44.49 52.29
C TRP A 502 41.47 44.10 51.88
N GLU A 503 42.35 45.10 51.78
CA GLU A 503 43.79 44.89 51.85
C GLU A 503 44.25 45.25 53.28
N PRO A 504 44.85 44.32 54.04
CA PRO A 504 45.55 44.66 55.27
C PRO A 504 46.99 45.10 54.95
N ASN A 505 47.37 46.29 55.41
CA ASN A 505 48.77 46.75 55.45
C ASN A 505 49.57 46.01 56.51
#